data_AF-A0A2D3RFA8-F1
#
_entry.id   AF-A0A2D3RFA8-F1
#
_cell.length_a   1.000
_cell.length_b   1.000
_cell.length_c   1.000
_cell.angle_alpha   90.00
_cell.angle_beta   90.00
_cell.angle_gamma   90.00
#
_symmetry.space_group_name_H-M   'P 1'
#
loop_
_entity.id
_entity.type
_entity.pdbx_description
1 polymer ?
#
loop_
_entity_poly.entity_id
_entity_poly.type
_entity_poly.pdbx_seq_one_letter_code
_entity_poly.pdbx_strand_id
1 'polypeptide(L)'
;MNIQSTRSPTYACVTGIAIADEKVLLSENCLISSIFVDTFSTTMMAFAPPALPAKHHPAPWVAVDEYKSFNARAQIELKNLTDFEDFSVEVALTIIVSMMRLRISAPIRIPILGNMPFNLMKDHSGTAKAKPFESFPSHVGVFKEQCHMLSASDIDWIKQAISTVVGLCRVNRFFRAFTTYEQAQWVPTTEIAIQLLWTAMETLLNLSAVSNKAKSLSAALADYVTDDRPSRDKAYQDIKKLYENRGKVVHSARNVENNDVFNTVNLAKVAFYRTVTRLCTHKGDSHSAIDVIHCL
;
A
#
# COMPACT_ATOMS: atom_id res chain seq x y z
N MET A 1 28.96 18.40 7.45
CA MET A 1 28.95 17.77 8.79
C MET A 1 27.49 17.69 9.23
N ASN A 2 26.77 16.65 8.80
CA ASN A 2 25.34 16.50 9.10
C ASN A 2 25.22 15.80 10.46
N ILE A 3 24.69 16.52 11.44
CA ILE A 3 24.26 15.94 12.71
C ILE A 3 23.05 15.07 12.37
N GLN A 4 23.28 13.77 12.13
CA GLN A 4 22.22 12.77 12.21
C GLN A 4 21.72 12.79 13.66
N SER A 5 20.77 13.67 13.94
CA SER A 5 19.93 13.58 15.13
C SER A 5 19.35 12.18 15.11
N THR A 6 19.79 11.33 16.04
CA THR A 6 19.28 9.98 16.26
C THR A 6 17.81 10.08 16.64
N ARG A 7 16.95 10.16 15.62
CA ARG A 7 15.51 10.23 15.79
C ARG A 7 15.07 8.93 16.44
N SER A 8 14.23 9.02 17.47
CA SER A 8 13.70 7.83 18.13
C SER A 8 12.98 6.93 17.11
N PRO A 9 13.05 5.60 17.26
CA PRO A 9 12.36 4.67 16.37
C PRO A 9 10.87 4.99 16.25
N THR A 10 10.32 4.77 15.07
CA THR A 10 8.87 4.90 14.83
C THR A 10 8.26 3.53 14.64
N TYR A 11 7.07 3.33 15.22
CA TYR A 11 6.37 2.07 15.22
C TYR A 11 5.08 2.19 14.42
N ALA A 12 4.88 1.34 13.43
CA ALA A 12 3.64 1.23 12.68
C ALA A 12 2.84 0.04 13.18
N CYS A 13 1.60 0.27 13.60
CA CYS A 13 0.64 -0.79 13.87
C CYS A 13 0.18 -1.35 12.52
N VAL A 14 0.20 -2.67 12.30
CA VAL A 14 -0.14 -3.28 11.00
C VAL A 14 -1.29 -4.28 11.14
N THR A 15 -2.33 -4.08 10.32
CA THR A 15 -3.48 -4.98 10.21
C THR A 15 -3.34 -5.93 9.03
N GLY A 16 -4.20 -6.94 8.94
CA GLY A 16 -4.29 -7.81 7.76
C GLY A 16 -3.15 -8.83 7.63
N ILE A 17 -2.17 -8.79 8.53
CA ILE A 17 -1.11 -9.79 8.64
C ILE A 17 -0.89 -10.22 10.09
N ALA A 18 -0.32 -11.41 10.26
CA ALA A 18 0.24 -11.92 11.49
C ALA A 18 1.60 -12.56 11.18
N ILE A 19 2.45 -12.70 12.19
CA ILE A 19 3.72 -13.44 12.09
C ILE A 19 3.74 -14.54 13.14
N ALA A 20 4.34 -15.69 12.79
CA ALA A 20 4.46 -16.82 13.71
C ALA A 20 5.57 -16.59 14.75
N ASP A 21 6.68 -15.98 14.31
CA ASP A 21 7.81 -15.64 15.17
C ASP A 21 7.51 -14.39 16.01
N GLU A 22 8.17 -14.25 17.16
CA GLU A 22 8.03 -13.04 17.97
C GLU A 22 8.53 -11.79 17.21
N LYS A 23 9.66 -11.93 16.50
CA LYS A 23 10.31 -10.86 15.74
C LYS A 23 11.00 -11.39 14.50
N VAL A 24 10.91 -10.65 13.40
CA VAL A 24 11.61 -10.95 12.14
C VAL A 24 12.29 -9.68 11.63
N LEU A 25 13.57 -9.78 11.27
CA LEU A 25 14.31 -8.67 10.67
C LEU A 25 13.99 -8.57 9.17
N LEU A 26 13.49 -7.43 8.70
CA LEU A 26 13.22 -7.15 7.28
C LEU A 26 14.39 -6.45 6.58
N SER A 27 15.06 -5.54 7.29
CA SER A 27 16.36 -4.95 6.93
C SER A 27 17.12 -4.60 8.22
N GLU A 28 18.36 -4.13 8.13
CA GLU A 28 19.13 -3.71 9.32
C GLU A 28 18.36 -2.72 10.21
N ASN A 29 17.57 -1.85 9.59
CA ASN A 29 16.86 -0.76 10.26
C ASN A 29 15.34 -0.97 10.35
N CYS A 30 14.84 -2.12 9.88
CA CYS A 30 13.41 -2.42 9.82
C CYS A 30 13.14 -3.83 10.35
N LEU A 31 12.28 -3.92 11.36
CA LEU A 31 11.85 -5.20 11.92
C LEU A 31 10.33 -5.26 12.00
N ILE A 32 9.79 -6.47 11.89
CA ILE A 32 8.38 -6.76 12.16
C ILE A 32 8.30 -7.60 13.43
N SER A 33 7.31 -7.35 14.27
CA SER A 33 7.11 -8.07 15.54
C SER A 33 5.65 -8.39 15.76
N SER A 34 5.38 -9.51 16.42
CA SER A 34 4.03 -9.92 16.81
C SER A 34 3.55 -9.04 17.95
N ILE A 35 2.29 -8.60 17.86
CA ILE A 35 1.62 -7.80 18.90
C ILE A 35 0.14 -8.13 18.97
N PHE A 36 -0.52 -7.63 20.01
CA PHE A 36 -1.97 -7.60 20.09
C PHE A 36 -2.42 -6.16 20.33
N VAL A 37 -3.05 -5.55 19.34
CA VAL A 37 -3.64 -4.21 19.43
C VAL A 37 -4.96 -4.22 18.71
N ASP A 38 -6.04 -3.98 19.45
CA ASP A 38 -7.35 -3.72 18.88
C ASP A 38 -7.68 -2.25 19.12
N THR A 39 -7.79 -1.50 18.04
CA THR A 39 -8.22 -0.10 18.08
C THR A 39 -9.68 -0.07 17.72
N PHE A 40 -10.44 0.72 18.47
CA PHE A 40 -11.86 0.90 18.23
C PHE A 40 -12.18 2.39 18.27
N SER A 41 -12.91 2.86 17.27
CA SER A 41 -13.48 4.19 17.26
C SER A 41 -14.99 4.07 17.15
N THR A 42 -15.71 4.74 18.04
CA THR A 42 -17.14 4.97 17.89
C THR A 42 -17.37 6.46 17.67
N THR A 43 -18.17 6.80 16.67
CA THR A 43 -18.76 8.15 16.63
C THR A 43 -19.66 8.28 17.85
N MET A 44 -19.47 9.32 18.64
CA MET A 44 -20.26 9.60 19.83
C MET A 44 -21.19 10.77 19.55
N MET A 45 -22.49 10.60 19.79
CA MET A 45 -23.45 11.69 19.81
C MET A 45 -23.60 12.23 21.23
N ALA A 46 -23.49 13.55 21.36
CA ALA A 46 -23.86 14.27 22.57
C ALA A 46 -25.13 15.08 22.32
N PHE A 47 -25.99 15.17 23.33
CA PHE A 47 -27.30 15.83 23.23
C PHE A 47 -27.32 17.24 23.84
N ALA A 48 -26.15 17.75 24.25
CA ALA A 48 -25.97 19.11 24.74
C ALA A 48 -24.54 19.61 24.50
N PRO A 49 -24.34 20.93 24.36
CA PRO A 49 -23.01 21.53 24.19
C PRO A 49 -22.21 21.50 25.51
N PRO A 50 -20.87 21.60 25.44
CA PRO A 50 -20.06 21.77 26.65
C PRO A 50 -20.36 23.13 27.30
N ALA A 51 -20.32 23.19 28.63
CA ALA A 51 -20.59 24.43 29.38
C ALA A 51 -19.55 25.54 29.11
N LEU A 52 -18.34 25.17 28.69
CA LEU A 52 -17.25 26.08 28.35
C LEU A 52 -16.47 25.54 27.15
N PRO A 53 -15.78 26.41 26.37
CA PRO A 53 -14.84 25.97 25.34
C PRO A 53 -13.79 24.98 25.89
N ALA A 54 -13.44 23.97 25.10
CA ALA A 54 -12.49 22.91 25.46
C ALA A 54 -12.87 22.03 26.67
N LYS A 55 -14.14 22.03 27.09
CA LYS A 55 -14.70 21.02 28.02
C LYS A 55 -15.41 19.91 27.26
N HIS A 56 -15.64 18.78 27.94
CA HIS A 56 -16.40 17.66 27.38
C HIS A 56 -17.89 18.00 27.31
N HIS A 57 -18.60 17.40 26.35
CA HIS A 57 -20.06 17.47 26.29
C HIS A 57 -20.68 16.76 27.50
N PRO A 58 -21.76 17.25 28.12
CA PRO A 58 -22.42 16.53 29.20
C PRO A 58 -23.10 15.24 28.69
N ALA A 59 -23.24 14.25 29.57
CA ALA A 59 -24.02 13.05 29.32
C ALA A 59 -25.54 13.37 29.21
N PRO A 60 -26.37 12.51 28.57
CA PRO A 60 -26.01 11.22 27.99
C PRO A 60 -25.18 11.34 26.71
N TRP A 61 -24.39 10.30 26.44
CA TRP A 61 -23.78 10.08 25.12
C TRP A 61 -24.27 8.77 24.56
N VAL A 62 -24.46 8.70 23.25
CA VAL A 62 -24.84 7.48 22.55
C VAL A 62 -23.79 7.18 21.50
N ALA A 63 -23.27 5.96 21.52
CA ALA A 63 -22.44 5.43 20.45
C ALA A 63 -23.32 5.25 19.19
N VAL A 64 -22.88 5.80 18.06
CA VAL A 64 -23.53 5.58 16.76
C VAL A 64 -23.06 4.23 16.22
N ASP A 65 -23.97 3.45 15.64
CA ASP A 65 -23.74 2.10 15.12
C ASP A 65 -22.96 2.12 13.78
N GLU A 66 -21.78 2.71 13.81
CA GLU A 66 -20.78 2.66 12.73
C GLU A 66 -19.43 2.26 13.33
N TYR A 67 -19.34 1.03 13.81
CA TYR A 67 -18.12 0.52 14.43
C TYR A 67 -17.03 0.32 13.37
N LYS A 68 -15.94 1.09 13.48
CA LYS A 68 -14.68 0.80 12.81
C LYS A 68 -13.68 0.36 13.87
N SER A 69 -13.29 -0.92 13.77
CA SER A 69 -12.15 -1.46 14.49
C SER A 69 -11.03 -1.80 13.54
N PHE A 70 -9.82 -1.70 14.07
CA PHE A 70 -8.64 -2.29 13.44
C PHE A 70 -8.02 -3.26 14.42
N ASN A 71 -7.89 -4.51 13.97
CA ASN A 71 -7.27 -5.58 14.71
C ASN A 71 -5.87 -5.77 14.12
N ALA A 72 -4.86 -5.35 14.87
CA ALA A 72 -3.47 -5.48 14.49
C ALA A 72 -2.83 -6.64 15.25
N ARG A 73 -2.11 -7.47 14.48
CA ARG A 73 -1.38 -8.64 14.99
C ARG A 73 0.12 -8.54 14.70
N ALA A 74 0.55 -7.46 14.05
CA ALA A 74 1.94 -7.15 13.82
C ALA A 74 2.21 -5.65 13.97
N GLN A 75 3.44 -5.30 14.33
CA GLN A 75 3.96 -3.94 14.22
C GLN A 75 5.24 -3.95 13.39
N ILE A 76 5.53 -2.85 12.71
CA ILE A 76 6.82 -2.58 12.10
C ILE A 76 7.53 -1.54 12.96
N GLU A 77 8.79 -1.80 13.32
CA GLU A 77 9.69 -0.81 13.91
C GLU A 77 10.69 -0.38 12.85
N LEU A 78 10.71 0.93 12.60
CA LEU A 78 11.71 1.59 11.77
C LEU A 78 12.67 2.36 12.67
N LYS A 79 13.89 1.82 12.84
CA LYS A 79 14.90 2.34 13.77
C LYS A 79 15.48 3.67 13.32
N ASN A 80 15.76 3.78 12.03
CA ASN A 80 16.24 4.99 11.36
C ASN A 80 15.87 4.95 9.88
N LEU A 81 16.28 5.99 9.15
CA LEU A 81 16.00 6.16 7.72
C LEU A 81 17.24 5.92 6.84
N THR A 82 18.25 5.19 7.28
CA THR A 82 19.46 4.96 6.47
C THR A 82 19.14 4.27 5.15
N ASP A 83 18.19 3.33 5.14
CA ASP A 83 17.70 2.71 3.90
C ASP A 83 16.77 3.64 3.09
N PHE A 84 16.36 4.79 3.64
CA PHE A 84 15.28 5.66 3.15
C PHE A 84 15.64 7.15 3.25
N GLU A 85 16.91 7.53 3.09
CA GLU A 85 17.39 8.88 3.47
C GLU A 85 16.65 10.03 2.77
N ASP A 86 16.12 9.78 1.58
CA ASP A 86 15.37 10.75 0.75
C ASP A 86 13.88 10.84 1.13
N PHE A 87 13.41 10.04 2.08
CA PHE A 87 11.99 9.88 2.41
C PHE A 87 11.69 10.27 3.85
N SER A 88 10.47 10.75 4.10
CA SER A 88 9.96 10.86 5.46
C SER A 88 9.71 9.47 6.06
N VAL A 89 9.61 9.39 7.39
CA VAL A 89 9.26 8.15 8.10
C VAL A 89 7.93 7.59 7.61
N GLU A 90 6.94 8.45 7.41
CA GLU A 90 5.63 8.07 6.89
C GLU A 90 5.73 7.46 5.49
N VAL A 91 6.50 8.08 4.58
CA VAL A 91 6.69 7.56 3.22
C VAL A 91 7.45 6.23 3.23
N ALA A 92 8.49 6.11 4.06
CA ALA A 92 9.25 4.86 4.21
C ALA A 92 8.35 3.70 4.69
N LEU A 93 7.54 3.95 5.73
CA LEU A 93 6.58 2.97 6.25
C LEU A 93 5.51 2.62 5.22
N THR A 94 4.98 3.61 4.49
CA THR A 94 4.07 3.34 3.36
C THR A 94 4.76 2.43 2.35
N ILE A 95 5.96 2.74 1.86
CA ILE A 95 6.69 1.90 0.90
C ILE A 95 6.82 0.45 1.40
N ILE A 96 7.23 0.26 2.66
CA ILE A 96 7.38 -1.07 3.27
C ILE A 96 6.06 -1.84 3.22
N VAL A 97 4.96 -1.23 3.66
CA VAL A 97 3.66 -1.90 3.72
C VAL A 97 3.02 -2.06 2.33
N SER A 98 3.27 -1.13 1.40
CA SER A 98 2.88 -1.26 -0.01
C SER A 98 3.51 -2.49 -0.68
N MET A 99 4.76 -2.82 -0.36
CA MET A 99 5.37 -4.07 -0.81
C MET A 99 4.65 -5.30 -0.24
N MET A 100 4.24 -5.25 1.03
CA MET A 100 3.43 -6.32 1.62
C MET A 100 2.10 -6.47 0.88
N ARG A 101 1.43 -5.36 0.53
CA ARG A 101 0.17 -5.35 -0.27
C ARG A 101 0.37 -5.90 -1.69
N LEU A 102 1.53 -5.65 -2.31
CA LEU A 102 1.89 -6.24 -3.60
C LEU A 102 2.07 -7.76 -3.51
N ARG A 103 2.65 -8.25 -2.42
CA ARG A 103 2.92 -9.69 -2.23
C ARG A 103 1.69 -10.46 -1.76
N ILE A 104 0.93 -9.89 -0.83
CA ILE A 104 -0.11 -10.58 -0.04
C ILE A 104 -1.49 -10.10 -0.46
N SER A 105 -2.47 -11.01 -0.50
CA SER A 105 -3.86 -10.70 -0.86
C SER A 105 -4.75 -10.59 0.39
N ALA A 106 -4.38 -9.69 1.29
CA ALA A 106 -5.11 -9.37 2.53
C ALA A 106 -5.23 -7.85 2.68
N PRO A 107 -6.20 -7.34 3.47
CA PRO A 107 -6.42 -5.90 3.66
C PRO A 107 -5.39 -5.30 4.63
N ILE A 108 -4.14 -5.19 4.18
CA ILE A 108 -3.02 -4.69 5.00
C ILE A 108 -3.08 -3.16 5.14
N ARG A 109 -3.07 -2.65 6.37
CA ARG A 109 -3.13 -1.21 6.70
C ARG A 109 -2.16 -0.83 7.81
N ILE A 110 -1.85 0.46 7.88
CA ILE A 110 -1.18 1.14 8.98
C ILE A 110 -2.17 2.12 9.64
N PRO A 111 -3.09 1.65 10.50
CA PRO A 111 -4.08 2.54 11.10
C PRO A 111 -3.46 3.58 12.04
N ILE A 112 -2.35 3.25 12.71
CA ILE A 112 -1.75 4.06 13.77
C ILE A 112 -0.22 4.01 13.70
N LEU A 113 0.40 5.17 13.96
CA LEU A 113 1.83 5.31 14.23
C LEU A 113 2.07 5.61 15.70
N GLY A 114 3.04 4.94 16.30
CA GLY A 114 3.45 5.05 17.69
C GLY A 114 4.88 5.56 17.87
N ASN A 115 5.14 6.22 18.99
CA ASN A 115 6.49 6.64 19.41
C ASN A 115 7.27 5.57 20.20
N MET A 116 6.64 4.42 20.49
CA MET A 116 7.21 3.29 21.22
C MET A 116 6.52 1.99 20.81
N PRO A 117 7.05 0.80 21.16
CA PRO A 117 6.39 -0.47 20.89
C PRO A 117 4.98 -0.50 21.47
N PHE A 118 4.00 -1.00 20.71
CA PHE A 118 2.60 -0.94 21.12
C PHE A 118 2.28 -1.79 22.35
N ASN A 119 2.97 -2.92 22.51
CA ASN A 119 2.83 -3.79 23.69
C ASN A 119 3.29 -3.12 24.99
N LEU A 120 4.12 -2.07 24.92
CA LEU A 120 4.61 -1.31 26.07
C LEU A 120 3.74 -0.07 26.37
N MET A 121 2.92 0.40 25.42
CA MET A 121 2.17 1.66 25.60
C MET A 121 1.26 1.65 26.83
N LYS A 122 0.68 0.50 27.18
CA LYS A 122 -0.20 0.35 28.36
C LYS A 122 0.52 0.70 29.68
N ASP A 123 1.83 0.45 29.74
CA ASP A 123 2.65 0.63 30.96
C ASP A 123 3.28 2.05 30.99
N HIS A 124 3.09 2.84 29.93
CA HIS A 124 3.70 4.15 29.72
C HIS A 124 2.70 5.23 29.33
N SER A 125 1.49 5.20 29.89
CA SER A 125 0.35 6.08 29.51
C SER A 125 0.66 7.58 29.49
N GLY A 126 1.59 8.06 30.33
CA GLY A 126 2.00 9.47 30.38
C GLY A 126 2.93 9.92 29.24
N THR A 127 3.60 8.99 28.56
CA THR A 127 4.58 9.27 27.48
C THR A 127 4.25 8.58 26.16
N ALA A 128 3.32 7.62 26.18
CA ALA A 128 2.82 6.95 25.00
C ALA A 128 2.07 7.95 24.10
N LYS A 129 2.50 8.03 22.84
CA LYS A 129 1.87 8.85 21.81
C LYS A 129 1.57 7.97 20.61
N ALA A 130 0.30 7.98 20.22
CA ALA A 130 -0.21 7.32 19.03
C ALA A 130 -0.90 8.38 18.16
N LYS A 131 -0.65 8.37 16.85
CA LYS A 131 -1.36 9.21 15.89
C LYS A 131 -2.04 8.34 14.83
N PRO A 132 -3.29 8.64 14.45
CA PRO A 132 -3.93 8.00 13.30
C PRO A 132 -3.11 8.23 12.02
N PHE A 133 -3.16 7.28 11.10
CA PHE A 133 -2.45 7.36 9.82
C PHE A 133 -3.34 6.95 8.64
N GLU A 134 -3.54 5.66 8.36
CA GLU A 134 -4.43 5.18 7.28
C GLU A 134 -5.87 4.93 7.76
N SER A 135 -6.55 6.00 8.20
CA SER A 135 -7.92 5.92 8.75
C SER A 135 -9.04 5.96 7.69
N PHE A 136 -8.75 5.55 6.45
CA PHE A 136 -9.70 5.62 5.34
C PHE A 136 -10.87 4.63 5.51
N PRO A 137 -12.12 5.04 5.19
CA PRO A 137 -13.30 4.19 5.35
C PRO A 137 -13.31 3.01 4.37
N SER A 138 -12.77 3.19 3.18
CA SER A 138 -12.71 2.19 2.11
C SER A 138 -11.29 1.64 1.93
N HIS A 139 -11.23 0.39 1.46
CA HIS A 139 -9.99 -0.21 0.96
C HIS A 139 -10.33 -1.08 -0.24
N VAL A 140 -10.01 -0.59 -1.42
CA VAL A 140 -10.20 -1.30 -2.69
C VAL A 140 -9.01 -2.23 -2.90
N GLY A 141 -9.27 -3.52 -3.09
CA GLY A 141 -8.23 -4.52 -3.26
C GLY A 141 -8.77 -5.89 -3.63
N VAL A 142 -7.85 -6.79 -3.98
CA VAL A 142 -8.14 -8.21 -4.20
C VAL A 142 -7.74 -8.96 -2.93
N PHE A 143 -8.71 -9.19 -2.05
CA PHE A 143 -8.50 -9.86 -0.78
C PHE A 143 -9.04 -11.28 -0.83
N LYS A 144 -8.21 -12.25 -0.44
CA LYS A 144 -8.58 -13.67 -0.33
C LYS A 144 -8.82 -14.08 1.12
N GLU A 145 -8.31 -13.30 2.06
CA GLU A 145 -8.43 -13.53 3.50
C GLU A 145 -8.39 -12.19 4.26
N GLN A 146 -8.86 -12.20 5.51
CA GLN A 146 -8.88 -11.01 6.37
C GLN A 146 -7.55 -10.78 7.10
N CYS A 147 -6.83 -11.86 7.43
CA CYS A 147 -5.54 -11.81 8.10
C CYS A 147 -4.66 -12.92 7.54
N HIS A 148 -3.53 -12.55 6.95
CA HIS A 148 -2.57 -13.48 6.35
C HIS A 148 -1.42 -13.78 7.32
N MET A 149 -1.14 -15.06 7.57
CA MET A 149 0.06 -15.45 8.31
C MET A 149 1.28 -15.40 7.38
N LEU A 150 2.26 -14.54 7.67
CA LEU A 150 3.44 -14.42 6.83
C LEU A 150 4.21 -15.74 6.76
N SER A 151 4.38 -16.27 5.54
CA SER A 151 5.26 -17.40 5.32
C SER A 151 6.73 -16.96 5.22
N ALA A 152 7.66 -17.91 5.36
CA ALA A 152 9.07 -17.66 5.09
C ALA A 152 9.30 -17.09 3.67
N SER A 153 8.54 -17.57 2.67
CA SER A 153 8.64 -17.08 1.30
C SER A 153 8.21 -15.62 1.13
N ASP A 154 7.23 -15.16 1.93
CA ASP A 154 6.78 -13.77 1.89
C ASP A 154 7.81 -12.87 2.54
N ILE A 155 8.33 -13.29 3.69
CA ILE A 155 9.41 -12.60 4.41
C ILE A 155 10.63 -12.45 3.49
N ASP A 156 11.08 -13.53 2.85
CA ASP A 156 12.25 -13.51 1.97
C ASP A 156 12.06 -12.59 0.76
N TRP A 157 10.87 -12.64 0.13
CA TRP A 157 10.55 -11.73 -0.97
C TRP A 157 10.56 -10.27 -0.51
N ILE A 158 9.96 -9.95 0.63
CA ILE A 158 9.92 -8.59 1.18
C ILE A 158 11.34 -8.08 1.46
N LYS A 159 12.19 -8.89 2.11
CA LYS A 159 13.61 -8.54 2.37
C LYS A 159 14.36 -8.19 1.09
N GLN A 160 14.17 -8.99 0.04
CA GLN A 160 14.83 -8.78 -1.24
C GLN A 160 14.28 -7.54 -1.97
N ALA A 161 12.97 -7.30 -1.86
CA ALA A 161 12.26 -6.22 -2.53
C ALA A 161 12.56 -4.84 -1.94
N ILE A 162 12.80 -4.71 -0.62
CA ILE A 162 12.97 -3.41 0.05
C ILE A 162 13.97 -2.50 -0.67
N SER A 163 15.22 -2.96 -0.82
CA SER A 163 16.26 -2.14 -1.45
C SER A 163 15.96 -1.84 -2.92
N THR A 164 15.35 -2.78 -3.63
CA THR A 164 14.93 -2.58 -5.03
C THR A 164 13.88 -1.49 -5.14
N VAL A 165 12.80 -1.58 -4.35
CA VAL A 165 11.69 -0.63 -4.38
C VAL A 165 12.12 0.76 -3.90
N VAL A 166 12.94 0.84 -2.86
CA VAL A 166 13.55 2.12 -2.43
C VAL A 166 14.31 2.76 -3.59
N GLY A 167 15.17 2.01 -4.28
CA GLY A 167 15.91 2.50 -5.43
C GLY A 167 14.98 2.97 -6.56
N LEU A 168 13.93 2.20 -6.84
CA LEU A 168 12.89 2.57 -7.81
C LEU A 168 12.15 3.84 -7.42
N CYS A 169 11.81 4.01 -6.14
CA CYS A 169 11.12 5.19 -5.62
C CYS A 169 11.98 6.47 -5.67
N ARG A 170 13.28 6.39 -5.95
CA ARG A 170 14.11 7.56 -6.27
C ARG A 170 13.92 8.04 -7.71
N VAL A 171 13.44 7.16 -8.60
CA VAL A 171 13.07 7.54 -9.96
C VAL A 171 11.67 8.16 -9.96
N ASN A 172 11.58 9.46 -10.27
CA ASN A 172 10.33 10.24 -10.18
C ASN A 172 9.14 9.56 -10.87
N ARG A 173 9.35 8.99 -12.07
CA ARG A 173 8.31 8.29 -12.84
C ARG A 173 7.73 7.10 -12.08
N PHE A 174 8.61 6.22 -11.57
CA PHE A 174 8.17 5.07 -10.79
C PHE A 174 7.52 5.50 -9.48
N PHE A 175 8.10 6.46 -8.75
CA PHE A 175 7.52 6.96 -7.51
C PHE A 175 6.10 7.51 -7.71
N ARG A 176 5.88 8.30 -8.77
CA ARG A 176 4.56 8.81 -9.14
C ARG A 176 3.60 7.69 -9.50
N ALA A 177 4.02 6.72 -10.32
CA ALA A 177 3.20 5.56 -10.67
C ALA A 177 2.80 4.76 -9.42
N PHE A 178 3.77 4.46 -8.56
CA PHE A 178 3.59 3.64 -7.36
C PHE A 178 2.70 4.31 -6.31
N THR A 179 2.92 5.61 -6.04
CA THR A 179 2.07 6.38 -5.12
C THR A 179 0.65 6.55 -5.66
N THR A 180 0.48 6.70 -6.98
CA THR A 180 -0.85 6.73 -7.63
C THR A 180 -1.56 5.39 -7.48
N TYR A 181 -0.83 4.27 -7.66
CA TYR A 181 -1.35 2.92 -7.41
C TYR A 181 -1.79 2.73 -5.96
N GLU A 182 -0.97 3.16 -4.99
CA GLU A 182 -1.30 3.07 -3.57
C GLU A 182 -2.52 3.95 -3.22
N GLN A 183 -2.60 5.17 -3.75
CA GLN A 183 -3.75 6.05 -3.53
C GLN A 183 -5.06 5.46 -4.04
N ALA A 184 -5.02 4.71 -5.15
CA ALA A 184 -6.20 4.08 -5.73
C ALA A 184 -6.89 3.10 -4.78
N GLN A 185 -6.19 2.60 -3.77
CA GLN A 185 -6.76 1.69 -2.77
C GLN A 185 -7.66 2.41 -1.75
N TRP A 186 -7.50 3.71 -1.56
CA TRP A 186 -8.12 4.46 -0.45
C TRP A 186 -9.25 5.39 -0.87
N VAL A 187 -9.60 5.39 -2.16
CA VAL A 187 -10.64 6.27 -2.70
C VAL A 187 -12.05 5.79 -2.35
N PRO A 188 -13.03 6.69 -2.27
CA PRO A 188 -14.38 6.35 -1.81
C PRO A 188 -15.19 5.53 -2.82
N THR A 189 -14.86 5.59 -4.12
CA THR A 189 -15.62 4.88 -5.17
C THR A 189 -14.70 4.11 -6.10
N THR A 190 -15.22 3.02 -6.68
CA THR A 190 -14.45 2.12 -7.55
C THR A 190 -14.14 2.74 -8.91
N GLU A 191 -14.96 3.70 -9.36
CA GLU A 191 -14.72 4.49 -10.57
C GLU A 191 -13.42 5.29 -10.47
N ILE A 192 -13.23 5.99 -9.35
CA ILE A 192 -12.01 6.75 -9.08
C ILE A 192 -10.83 5.79 -8.95
N ALA A 193 -11.02 4.63 -8.31
CA ALA A 193 -9.96 3.63 -8.16
C ALA A 193 -9.47 3.15 -9.53
N ILE A 194 -10.38 2.77 -10.42
CA ILE A 194 -10.05 2.36 -11.79
C ILE A 194 -9.29 3.46 -12.53
N GLN A 195 -9.74 4.70 -12.45
CA GLN A 195 -9.07 5.82 -13.11
C GLN A 195 -7.63 6.00 -12.63
N LEU A 196 -7.40 5.92 -11.32
CA LEU A 196 -6.06 6.00 -10.72
C LEU A 196 -5.19 4.80 -11.08
N LEU A 197 -5.73 3.58 -11.07
CA LEU A 197 -4.99 2.36 -11.43
C LEU A 197 -4.51 2.40 -12.89
N TRP A 198 -5.37 2.83 -13.82
CA TRP A 198 -4.95 3.03 -15.21
C TRP A 198 -3.91 4.14 -15.35
N THR A 199 -4.08 5.26 -14.64
CA THR A 199 -3.09 6.33 -14.61
C THR A 199 -1.74 5.85 -14.08
N ALA A 200 -1.74 5.02 -13.04
CA ALA A 200 -0.55 4.41 -12.46
C ALA A 200 0.16 3.51 -13.46
N MET A 201 -0.57 2.61 -14.15
CA MET A 201 -0.01 1.73 -15.18
C MET A 201 0.51 2.50 -16.40
N GLU A 202 -0.22 3.52 -16.87
CA GLU A 202 0.24 4.40 -17.95
C GLU A 202 1.54 5.13 -17.59
N THR A 203 1.64 5.60 -16.34
CA THR A 203 2.84 6.29 -15.82
C THR A 203 4.01 5.31 -15.67
N LEU A 204 3.75 4.11 -15.15
CA LEU A 204 4.75 3.04 -14.97
C LEU A 204 5.44 2.70 -16.31
N LEU A 205 4.64 2.56 -17.36
CA LEU A 205 5.06 2.17 -18.72
C LEU A 205 5.40 3.36 -19.63
N ASN A 206 5.39 4.59 -19.10
CA ASN A 206 5.74 5.80 -19.85
C ASN A 206 4.92 6.03 -21.15
N LEU A 207 3.65 5.61 -21.17
CA LEU A 207 2.81 5.64 -22.38
C LEU A 207 1.94 6.91 -22.50
N SER A 208 2.21 7.94 -21.70
CA SER A 208 1.35 9.14 -21.63
C SER A 208 1.24 9.90 -22.95
N ALA A 209 2.29 9.90 -23.78
CA ALA A 209 2.40 10.65 -25.04
C ALA A 209 2.11 9.81 -26.30
N VAL A 210 1.83 8.50 -26.16
CA VAL A 210 1.62 7.61 -27.30
C VAL A 210 0.20 7.79 -27.89
N SER A 211 0.08 7.91 -29.20
CA SER A 211 -1.20 8.16 -29.88
C SER A 211 -2.18 6.99 -29.82
N ASN A 212 -1.69 5.74 -29.93
CA ASN A 212 -2.50 4.53 -29.80
C ASN A 212 -2.33 3.89 -28.41
N LYS A 213 -2.82 4.59 -27.37
CA LYS A 213 -2.68 4.17 -25.97
C LYS A 213 -3.24 2.77 -25.71
N ALA A 214 -4.46 2.50 -26.16
CA ALA A 214 -5.12 1.22 -25.88
C ALA A 214 -4.30 0.03 -26.41
N LYS A 215 -3.83 0.08 -27.66
CA LYS A 215 -3.00 -0.98 -28.25
C LYS A 215 -1.66 -1.11 -27.53
N SER A 216 -0.96 0.00 -27.33
CA SER A 216 0.40 0.01 -26.76
C SER A 216 0.40 -0.47 -25.31
N LEU A 217 -0.57 0.00 -24.52
CA LEU A 217 -0.74 -0.38 -23.13
C LEU A 217 -1.15 -1.85 -23.00
N SER A 218 -2.08 -2.33 -23.82
CA SER A 218 -2.52 -3.73 -23.78
C SER A 218 -1.40 -4.68 -24.18
N ALA A 219 -0.59 -4.32 -25.18
CA ALA A 219 0.57 -5.11 -25.58
C ALA A 219 1.61 -5.17 -24.47
N ALA A 220 1.99 -4.01 -23.91
CA ALA A 220 2.97 -3.94 -22.83
C ALA A 220 2.51 -4.73 -21.59
N LEU A 221 1.26 -4.56 -21.15
CA LEU A 221 0.74 -5.23 -19.96
C LEU A 221 0.53 -6.75 -20.17
N ALA A 222 0.27 -7.21 -21.40
CA ALA A 222 0.11 -8.64 -21.66
C ALA A 222 1.41 -9.42 -21.34
N ASP A 223 2.58 -8.83 -21.60
CA ASP A 223 3.89 -9.39 -21.22
C ASP A 223 4.14 -9.40 -19.69
N TYR A 224 3.31 -8.71 -18.91
CA TYR A 224 3.28 -8.79 -17.44
C TYR A 224 2.30 -9.84 -16.92
N VAL A 225 1.35 -10.33 -17.72
CA VAL A 225 0.39 -11.33 -17.26
C VAL A 225 0.90 -12.74 -17.50
N THR A 226 1.57 -12.98 -18.62
CA THR A 226 2.01 -14.31 -19.02
C THR A 226 3.24 -14.24 -19.92
N ASP A 227 4.10 -15.25 -19.82
CA ASP A 227 5.24 -15.44 -20.70
C ASP A 227 4.89 -16.39 -21.87
N ASP A 228 3.73 -17.07 -21.80
CA ASP A 228 3.23 -17.97 -22.84
C ASP A 228 2.54 -17.20 -23.98
N ARG A 229 2.98 -17.43 -25.22
CA ARG A 229 2.55 -16.65 -26.39
C ARG A 229 1.05 -16.79 -26.71
N PRO A 230 0.44 -17.99 -26.78
CA PRO A 230 -1.01 -18.12 -26.93
C PRO A 230 -1.81 -17.42 -25.82
N SER A 231 -1.36 -17.54 -24.58
CA SER A 231 -2.01 -16.88 -23.44
C SER A 231 -1.89 -15.36 -23.52
N ARG A 232 -0.83 -14.84 -24.13
CA ARG A 232 -0.60 -13.39 -24.29
C ARG A 232 -1.62 -12.73 -25.20
N ASP A 233 -2.02 -13.39 -26.29
CA ASP A 233 -3.04 -12.83 -27.19
C ASP A 233 -4.39 -12.71 -26.47
N LYS A 234 -4.75 -13.71 -25.65
CA LYS A 234 -5.93 -13.63 -24.79
C LYS A 234 -5.81 -12.50 -23.77
N ALA A 235 -4.69 -12.42 -23.05
CA ALA A 235 -4.43 -11.35 -22.09
C ALA A 235 -4.53 -9.97 -22.74
N TYR A 236 -3.98 -9.79 -23.94
CA TYR A 236 -4.09 -8.56 -24.71
C TYR A 236 -5.55 -8.17 -24.97
N GLN A 237 -6.40 -9.11 -25.42
CA GLN A 237 -7.82 -8.82 -25.67
C GLN A 237 -8.57 -8.46 -24.38
N ASP A 238 -8.32 -9.20 -23.30
CA ASP A 238 -8.94 -8.95 -22.00
C ASP A 238 -8.54 -7.57 -21.45
N ILE A 239 -7.25 -7.23 -21.50
CA ILE A 239 -6.73 -5.92 -21.07
C ILE A 239 -7.30 -4.79 -21.92
N LYS A 240 -7.35 -4.97 -23.24
CA LYS A 240 -7.92 -3.99 -24.16
C LYS A 240 -9.38 -3.71 -23.82
N LYS A 241 -10.17 -4.75 -23.55
CA LYS A 241 -11.57 -4.62 -23.12
C LYS A 241 -11.70 -3.85 -21.80
N LEU A 242 -10.86 -4.16 -20.80
CA LEU A 242 -10.86 -3.44 -19.52
C LEU A 242 -10.52 -1.95 -19.69
N TYR A 243 -9.54 -1.64 -20.55
CA TYR A 243 -9.16 -0.26 -20.84
C TYR A 243 -10.28 0.52 -21.57
N GLU A 244 -10.96 -0.12 -22.54
CA GLU A 244 -12.12 0.48 -23.21
C GLU A 244 -13.28 0.71 -22.23
N ASN A 245 -13.49 -0.22 -21.29
CA ASN A 245 -14.53 -0.09 -20.26
C ASN A 245 -14.25 1.09 -19.31
N ARG A 246 -12.99 1.38 -18.96
CA ARG A 246 -12.61 2.61 -18.23
C ARG A 246 -13.14 3.87 -18.94
N GLY A 247 -13.03 3.94 -20.27
CA GLY A 247 -13.56 5.08 -21.04
C GLY A 247 -15.06 5.29 -20.86
N LYS A 248 -15.84 4.20 -20.74
CA LYS A 248 -17.29 4.26 -20.50
C LYS A 248 -17.63 4.76 -19.10
N VAL A 249 -16.81 4.44 -18.10
CA VAL A 249 -16.98 4.96 -16.72
C VAL A 249 -16.83 6.49 -16.70
N VAL A 250 -15.80 7.00 -17.38
CA VAL A 250 -15.49 8.44 -17.42
C VAL A 250 -16.54 9.24 -18.21
N HIS A 251 -17.08 8.68 -19.29
CA HIS A 251 -17.93 9.43 -20.22
C HIS A 251 -19.44 9.16 -20.09
N SER A 252 -19.85 8.03 -19.50
CA SER A 252 -21.26 7.59 -19.56
C SER A 252 -21.95 7.50 -18.19
N ALA A 253 -21.25 7.81 -17.08
CA ALA A 253 -21.75 7.67 -15.72
C ALA A 253 -22.40 6.29 -15.44
N ARG A 254 -21.99 5.25 -16.17
CA ARG A 254 -22.43 3.87 -15.95
C ARG A 254 -21.68 3.31 -14.75
N ASN A 255 -22.42 2.63 -13.87
CA ASN A 255 -21.85 1.83 -12.79
C ASN A 255 -20.83 0.84 -13.37
N VAL A 256 -19.66 0.74 -12.74
CA VAL A 256 -18.66 -0.24 -13.14
C VAL A 256 -19.10 -1.63 -12.68
N GLU A 257 -18.99 -2.64 -13.54
CA GLU A 257 -19.15 -4.01 -13.12
C GLU A 257 -18.05 -4.39 -12.11
N ASN A 258 -18.43 -5.01 -10.99
CA ASN A 258 -17.49 -5.41 -9.94
C ASN A 258 -16.33 -6.29 -10.47
N ASN A 259 -16.60 -7.10 -11.50
CA ASN A 259 -15.58 -7.94 -12.13
C ASN A 259 -14.52 -7.10 -12.85
N ASP A 260 -14.90 -6.01 -13.50
CA ASP A 260 -13.96 -5.10 -14.17
C ASP A 260 -13.07 -4.37 -13.14
N VAL A 261 -13.64 -3.98 -12.00
CA VAL A 261 -12.88 -3.41 -10.87
C VAL A 261 -11.86 -4.43 -10.39
N PHE A 262 -12.31 -5.65 -10.06
CA PHE A 262 -11.46 -6.73 -9.57
C PHE A 262 -10.31 -7.04 -10.55
N ASN A 263 -10.62 -7.19 -11.83
CA ASN A 263 -9.63 -7.51 -12.86
C ASN A 263 -8.64 -6.35 -13.07
N THR A 264 -9.09 -5.10 -13.01
CA THR A 264 -8.20 -3.93 -13.12
C THR A 264 -7.25 -3.82 -11.92
N VAL A 265 -7.76 -4.04 -10.69
CA VAL A 265 -6.95 -4.06 -9.47
C VAL A 265 -5.90 -5.17 -9.55
N ASN A 266 -6.31 -6.38 -9.96
CA ASN A 266 -5.41 -7.52 -10.09
C ASN A 266 -4.33 -7.26 -11.16
N LEU A 267 -4.72 -6.71 -12.32
CA LEU A 267 -3.79 -6.38 -13.41
C LEU A 267 -2.73 -5.38 -12.95
N ALA A 268 -3.13 -4.30 -12.27
CA ALA A 268 -2.20 -3.33 -11.73
C ALA A 268 -1.25 -3.95 -10.70
N LYS A 269 -1.79 -4.75 -9.76
CA LYS A 269 -0.97 -5.49 -8.78
C LYS A 269 0.07 -6.37 -9.46
N VAL A 270 -0.33 -7.15 -10.48
CA VAL A 270 0.57 -8.01 -11.25
C VAL A 270 1.65 -7.20 -11.97
N ALA A 271 1.30 -6.08 -12.59
CA ALA A 271 2.26 -5.22 -13.28
C ALA A 271 3.35 -4.72 -12.32
N PHE A 272 2.98 -4.08 -11.21
CA PHE A 272 3.93 -3.60 -10.22
C PHE A 272 4.73 -4.74 -9.57
N TYR A 273 4.07 -5.84 -9.19
CA TYR A 273 4.73 -7.00 -8.60
C TYR A 273 5.82 -7.59 -9.51
N ARG A 274 5.53 -7.75 -10.80
CA ARG A 274 6.50 -8.28 -11.77
C ARG A 274 7.59 -7.29 -12.10
N THR A 275 7.31 -5.98 -12.15
CA THR A 275 8.37 -4.95 -12.28
C THR A 275 9.39 -5.10 -11.15
N VAL A 276 8.92 -5.18 -9.90
CA VAL A 276 9.80 -5.34 -8.73
C VAL A 276 10.53 -6.68 -8.77
N THR A 277 9.82 -7.78 -9.05
CA THR A 277 10.39 -9.13 -9.01
C THR A 277 11.49 -9.32 -10.06
N ARG A 278 11.28 -8.88 -11.31
CA ARG A 278 12.30 -8.97 -12.38
C ARG A 278 13.58 -8.23 -11.98
N LEU A 279 13.46 -7.07 -11.35
CA LEU A 279 14.62 -6.29 -10.91
C LEU A 279 15.32 -6.90 -9.70
N CYS A 280 14.60 -7.59 -8.80
CA CYS A 280 15.21 -8.32 -7.71
C CYS A 280 16.09 -9.48 -8.20
N THR A 281 15.66 -10.18 -9.27
CA THR A 281 16.41 -11.31 -9.84
C THR A 281 17.65 -10.90 -10.63
N HIS A 282 17.72 -9.64 -11.09
CA HIS A 282 18.83 -9.11 -11.90
C HIS A 282 19.85 -8.27 -11.12
N LYS A 283 19.85 -8.35 -9.78
CA LYS A 283 20.73 -7.57 -8.87
C LYS A 283 22.26 -7.71 -9.09
N GLY A 284 22.70 -8.52 -10.06
CA GLY A 284 24.10 -8.59 -10.50
C GLY A 284 24.57 -7.43 -11.39
N ASP A 285 23.66 -6.66 -12.01
CA ASP A 285 24.02 -5.54 -12.89
C ASP A 285 23.30 -4.25 -12.46
N SER A 286 23.90 -3.47 -11.56
CA SER A 286 23.34 -2.22 -11.05
C SER A 286 23.16 -1.12 -12.11
N HIS A 287 23.86 -1.21 -13.26
CA HIS A 287 23.58 -0.35 -14.42
C HIS A 287 22.27 -0.76 -15.15
N SER A 288 21.88 -2.03 -15.09
CA SER A 288 20.68 -2.52 -15.78
C SER A 288 19.37 -2.05 -15.17
N ALA A 289 19.30 -1.76 -13.86
CA ALA A 289 18.03 -1.40 -13.24
C ALA A 289 17.51 -0.03 -13.69
N ILE A 290 18.41 0.94 -13.90
CA ILE A 290 18.08 2.26 -14.44
C ILE A 290 17.78 2.14 -15.94
N ASP A 291 18.56 1.36 -16.67
CA ASP A 291 18.33 1.10 -18.10
C ASP A 291 17.02 0.37 -18.34
N VAL A 292 16.61 -0.58 -17.50
CA VAL A 292 15.32 -1.27 -17.60
C VAL A 292 14.17 -0.30 -17.39
N ILE A 293 14.29 0.70 -16.49
CA ILE A 293 13.27 1.73 -16.34
C ILE A 293 13.31 2.71 -17.52
N HIS A 294 14.46 3.06 -18.06
CA HIS A 294 14.53 3.90 -19.25
C HIS A 294 14.09 3.19 -20.55
N CYS A 295 14.19 1.86 -20.59
CA CYS A 295 13.73 1.00 -21.68
C CYS A 295 12.25 0.57 -21.55
N LEU A 296 11.67 0.64 -20.35
CA LEU A 296 10.23 0.55 -20.10
C LEU A 296 9.55 1.90 -20.32
#